data_AF-A0A8H8CU54-F1
#
_entry.id   AF-A0A8H8CU54-F1
#
_cell.length_a   1.000
_cell.length_b   1.000
_cell.length_c   1.000
_cell.angle_alpha   90.00
_cell.angle_beta   90.00
_cell.angle_gamma   90.00
#
_symmetry.space_group_name_H-M   'P 1'
#
loop_
_entity.id
_entity.type
_entity.pdbx_description
1 polymer ?
#
loop_
_entity_poly.entity_id
_entity_poly.type
_entity_poly.pdbx_seq_one_letter_code
_entity_poly.pdbx_strand_id
1 'polypeptide(L)' 'MAPRERAREIIAKCAHPDYRPILQDYFDRAEFECLRKGMGHEPHLLFKAFKMHQNLEENGTMKISSWE' A
#
# COMPACT_ATOMS: atom_id res chain seq x y z
N MET A 1 -16.26 -11.04 -0.75
CA MET A 1 -14.86 -10.70 -0.47
C MET A 1 -14.82 -9.30 0.11
N ALA A 2 -14.32 -9.14 1.33
CA ALA A 2 -14.11 -7.86 1.98
C ALA A 2 -12.92 -7.10 1.34
N PRO A 3 -12.83 -5.76 1.49
CA PRO A 3 -11.77 -4.99 0.84
C PRO A 3 -10.34 -5.44 1.18
N ARG A 4 -10.10 -5.82 2.44
CA ARG A 4 -8.80 -6.36 2.89
C ARG A 4 -8.43 -7.69 2.24
N GLU A 5 -9.40 -8.58 2.08
CA GLU A 5 -9.20 -9.87 1.38
C GLU A 5 -8.87 -9.62 -0.09
N ARG A 6 -9.58 -8.67 -0.72
CA ARG A 6 -9.33 -8.27 -2.11
C ARG A 6 -7.94 -7.65 -2.29
N ALA A 7 -7.49 -6.81 -1.37
CA ALA A 7 -6.15 -6.23 -1.41
C ALA A 7 -5.06 -7.31 -1.40
N ARG A 8 -5.16 -8.30 -0.50
CA ARG A 8 -4.20 -9.43 -0.44
C ARG A 8 -4.15 -10.21 -1.77
N GLU A 9 -5.31 -10.50 -2.35
CA GLU A 9 -5.42 -11.22 -3.61
C GLU A 9 -4.80 -10.44 -4.79
N ILE A 10 -5.09 -9.14 -4.90
CA ILE A 10 -4.53 -8.28 -5.95
C ILE A 10 -3.01 -8.17 -5.80
N ILE A 11 -2.50 -7.95 -4.58
CA ILE A 11 -1.05 -7.85 -4.33
C ILE A 11 -0.36 -9.17 -4.67
N ALA A 12 -0.91 -10.30 -4.24
CA ALA A 12 -0.31 -11.61 -4.45
C ALA A 12 -0.33 -12.06 -5.92
N LYS A 13 -1.46 -11.85 -6.62
CA LYS A 13 -1.71 -12.47 -7.93
C LYS A 13 -1.52 -11.52 -9.12
N CYS A 14 -1.65 -10.21 -8.93
CA CYS A 14 -1.68 -9.25 -10.03
C CYS A 14 -0.52 -8.26 -10.01
N ALA A 15 0.00 -7.89 -8.83
CA ALA A 15 1.09 -6.93 -8.76
C ALA A 15 2.38 -7.49 -9.38
N HIS A 16 3.06 -6.65 -10.17
CA HIS A 16 4.37 -6.95 -10.76
C HIS A 16 5.40 -7.23 -9.63
N PRO A 17 6.33 -8.18 -9.81
CA PRO A 17 7.31 -8.57 -8.79
C PRO A 17 8.03 -7.38 -8.12
N ASP A 18 8.45 -6.39 -8.89
CA ASP A 18 9.13 -5.19 -8.39
C ASP A 18 8.27 -4.32 -7.44
N TYR A 19 6.94 -4.36 -7.58
CA TYR A 19 6.01 -3.51 -6.81
C TYR A 19 5.26 -4.28 -5.72
N ARG A 20 5.17 -5.61 -5.82
CA ARG A 20 4.56 -6.45 -4.79
C ARG A 20 5.10 -6.17 -3.38
N PRO A 21 6.42 -6.12 -3.12
CA PRO A 21 6.92 -5.81 -1.77
C PRO A 21 6.57 -4.40 -1.32
N ILE A 22 6.58 -3.41 -2.22
CA ILE A 22 6.23 -2.02 -1.92
C ILE A 22 4.76 -1.92 -1.49
N LEU A 23 3.85 -2.57 -2.24
CA LEU A 23 2.42 -2.58 -1.93
C LEU A 23 2.10 -3.38 -0.66
N GLN A 24 2.79 -4.50 -0.44
CA GLN A 24 2.62 -5.31 0.76
C GLN A 24 3.00 -4.53 2.02
N ASP A 25 4.14 -3.82 2.01
CA ASP A 25 4.57 -2.99 3.15
C ASP A 25 3.55 -1.87 3.47
N TYR A 26 3.00 -1.21 2.44
CA TYR A 26 1.93 -0.23 2.64
C TYR A 26 0.70 -0.84 3.30
N PHE A 27 0.24 -1.97 2.76
CA PHE A 27 -0.97 -2.64 3.24
C PHE A 27 -0.80 -3.14 4.68
N ASP A 28 0.35 -3.73 5.01
CA ASP A 28 0.61 -4.27 6.35
C ASP A 28 0.64 -3.15 7.41
N ARG A 29 1.30 -2.02 7.09
CA ARG A 29 1.32 -0.84 7.98
C ARG A 29 -0.06 -0.21 8.13
N ALA A 30 -0.79 -0.06 7.03
CA ALA A 30 -2.14 0.49 7.05
C ALA A 30 -3.09 -0.42 7.84
N GLU A 31 -3.05 -1.74 7.61
CA GLU A 31 -3.87 -2.71 8.32
C GLU A 31 -3.57 -2.69 9.82
N PHE A 32 -2.30 -2.70 10.22
CA PHE A 32 -1.90 -2.60 11.63
C PHE A 32 -2.45 -1.33 12.31
N GLU A 33 -2.19 -0.15 11.73
CA GLU A 33 -2.59 1.12 12.32
C GLU A 33 -4.12 1.29 12.38
N CYS A 34 -4.82 0.92 11.30
CA CYS A 34 -6.27 1.07 11.21
C CYS A 34 -7.01 0.07 12.10
N LEU A 35 -6.56 -1.19 12.19
CA LEU A 35 -7.20 -2.19 13.06
C LEU A 35 -7.10 -1.81 14.53
N ARG A 36 -5.94 -1.30 14.97
CA ARG A 36 -5.74 -0.82 16.34
C ARG A 36 -6.68 0.33 16.73
N LYS A 37 -7.17 1.09 15.74
CA LYS A 37 -8.10 2.21 15.92
C LYS A 37 -9.56 1.88 15.60
N GLY A 38 -9.88 0.62 15.25
CA GLY A 38 -11.23 0.22 14.86
C GLY A 38 -11.68 0.73 13.48
N MET A 39 -10.76 1.17 12.61
CA MET A 39 -11.02 1.77 11.29
C MET A 39 -10.58 0.86 10.13
N GLY A 40 -10.75 -0.46 10.26
CA GLY A 40 -10.11 -1.45 9.38
C GLY A 40 -10.94 -1.98 8.20
N HIS A 41 -12.05 -1.34 7.81
CA HIS A 41 -12.80 -1.81 6.63
C HIS A 41 -11.96 -1.67 5.35
N GLU A 42 -11.42 -0.48 5.12
CA GLU A 42 -10.53 -0.10 4.02
C GLU A 42 -9.32 0.64 4.61
N PRO A 43 -8.29 -0.09 5.06
CA PRO A 43 -7.18 0.50 5.80
C PRO A 43 -6.29 1.36 4.87
N HIS A 44 -6.08 2.61 5.26
CA HIS A 44 -5.23 3.55 4.51
C HIS A 44 -4.39 4.42 5.44
N LEU A 45 -3.15 4.68 5.02
CA LEU A 45 -2.31 5.77 5.54
C LEU A 45 -2.48 6.98 4.62
N LEU A 46 -3.40 7.89 4.93
CA LEU A 46 -3.82 8.97 4.03
C LEU A 46 -2.66 9.87 3.59
N PHE A 47 -1.72 10.19 4.49
CA PHE A 47 -0.54 11.00 4.17
C PHE A 47 0.48 10.30 3.28
N LYS A 48 0.40 8.97 3.15
CA LYS A 48 1.32 8.16 2.33
C LYS A 48 0.64 7.62 1.07
N ALA A 49 -0.69 7.73 0.93
CA ALA A 49 -1.46 7.10 -0.14
C ALA A 49 -0.99 7.47 -1.56
N PHE A 50 -0.49 8.70 -1.75
CA PHE A 50 -0.01 9.20 -3.03
C PHE A 50 1.52 9.22 -3.18
N LYS A 51 2.29 8.66 -2.24
CA LYS A 51 3.77 8.74 -2.23
C LYS A 51 4.41 8.17 -3.50
N MET A 52 3.90 7.04 -4.02
CA MET A 52 4.40 6.48 -5.29
C MET A 52 4.19 7.42 -6.47
N HIS A 53 3.07 8.16 -6.49
CA HIS A 53 2.75 9.13 -7.54
C HIS A 53 3.64 10.37 -7.43
N GLN A 54 3.85 10.88 -6.21
CA GLN A 54 4.81 11.97 -5.94
C GLN A 54 6.23 11.58 -6.38
N ASN A 55 6.68 10.37 -6.05
CA ASN A 55 8.01 9.91 -6.46
C ASN A 55 8.14 9.75 -7.99
N LEU A 56 7.04 9.43 -8.68
CA LEU A 56 7.02 9.42 -10.15
C LEU A 56 7.21 10.82 -10.72
N GLU A 57 6.53 11.82 -10.15
CA GLU A 57 6.68 13.22 -10.54
C GLU A 57 8.10 13.74 -10.29
N GLU A 58 8.67 13.47 -9.11
CA GLU A 58 9.97 13.98 -8.70
C GLU A 58 11.15 13.25 -9.36
N ASN A 59 11.06 11.92 -9.49
CA ASN A 59 12.19 11.04 -9.83
C ASN A 59 11.96 10.19 -11.09
N GLY A 60 10.82 10.35 -11.77
CA GLY A 60 10.51 9.62 -12.99
C GLY A 60 10.19 8.13 -12.78
N THR A 61 9.96 7.68 -11.55
CA THR A 61 9.64 6.29 -11.23
C THR A 61 8.70 6.16 -10.02
N MET A 62 7.81 5.17 -10.02
CA MET A 62 6.99 4.84 -8.84
C MET A 62 7.73 3.97 -7.80
N LYS A 63 8.92 3.48 -8.12
CA LYS A 63 9.72 2.67 -7.18
C LYS A 63 10.28 3.56 -6.07
N ILE A 64 9.80 3.34 -4.85
CA ILE A 64 10.29 4.02 -3.64
C ILE A 64 11.22 3.09 -2.87
N SER A 65 12.25 3.64 -2.23
CA SER A 65 13.17 2.90 -1.36
C SER A 65 12.63 2.71 0.07
N SER A 66 11.66 3.54 0.48
CA SER A 66 11.04 3.52 1.80
C SER A 66 9.66 4.19 1.76
N TRP A 67 8.77 3.78 2.68
CA TRP A 67 7.53 4.48 2.98
C TRP A 67 7.70 5.61 4.01
N GLU A 68 8.91 5.82 4.53
CA GLU A 68 9.25 7.00 5.35
C GLU A 68 9.53 8.25 4.51
#